data_AF-A0A642B4L9-F1
#
_entry.id   AF-A0A642B4L9-F1
#
_cell.length_a   1.000
_cell.length_b   1.000
_cell.length_c   1.000
_cell.angle_alpha   90.00
_cell.angle_beta   90.00
_cell.angle_gamma   90.00
#
_symmetry.space_group_name_H-M   'P 1'
#
loop_
_entity.id
_entity.type
_entity.pdbx_description
1 polymer ?
#
loop_
_entity_poly.entity_id
_entity_poly.type
_entity_poly.pdbx_seq_one_letter_code
_entity_poly.pdbx_strand_id
1 'polypeptide(L)' 'FIFRMYLKTAPKGVTVQGKKVKKVKPERLEENPDDDTESMVWSWDKATGICSLRMPDRGEESRISLRL' A
#
# COMPACT_ATOMS: atom_id res chain seq x y z
N PHE A 1 4.70 8.42 -1.93
CA PHE A 1 5.02 7.45 -3.02
C PHE A 1 3.95 6.38 -3.08
N ILE A 2 3.74 5.79 -4.26
CA ILE A 2 2.89 4.62 -4.44
C ILE A 2 3.73 3.48 -5.03
N PHE A 3 3.89 2.41 -4.28
CA PHE A 3 4.48 1.17 -4.76
C PHE A 3 3.40 0.30 -5.38
N ARG A 4 3.64 -0.23 -6.58
CA ARG A 4 2.74 -1.16 -7.27
C ARG A 4 3.45 -2.49 -7.43
N MET A 5 2.90 -3.53 -6.81
CA MET A 5 3.47 -4.88 -6.78
C MET A 5 2.52 -5.83 -7.51
N TYR A 6 3.02 -6.55 -8.51
CA TYR A 6 2.24 -7.50 -9.29
C TYR A 6 2.32 -8.89 -8.65
N LEU A 7 1.18 -9.43 -8.22
CA LEU A 7 1.10 -10.68 -7.47
C LEU A 7 0.07 -11.63 -8.08
N LYS A 8 0.28 -12.94 -7.86
CA LYS A 8 -0.69 -13.97 -8.30
C LYS A 8 -1.93 -14.04 -7.40
N THR A 9 -1.78 -13.73 -6.11
CA THR A 9 -2.83 -13.85 -5.11
C THR A 9 -2.88 -12.60 -4.24
N ALA A 10 -4.06 -12.31 -3.70
CA ALA A 10 -4.25 -11.20 -2.78
C ALA A 10 -3.43 -11.44 -1.50
N PRO A 11 -2.63 -10.46 -1.04
CA PRO A 11 -2.02 -10.52 0.27
C PRO A 11 -3.10 -10.60 1.37
N LYS A 12 -2.84 -11.41 2.40
CA LYS A 12 -3.59 -11.42 3.66
C LYS A 12 -3.26 -10.20 4.53
N GLY A 13 -2.14 -9.53 4.28
CA GLY A 13 -1.77 -8.29 4.96
C GLY A 13 -0.46 -7.70 4.46
N VAL A 14 -0.32 -6.39 4.70
CA VAL A 14 0.89 -5.61 4.41
C VAL A 14 1.38 -4.98 5.71
N THR A 15 2.68 -5.05 5.95
CA THR A 15 3.33 -4.33 7.05
C THR A 15 4.47 -3.45 6.54
N VAL A 16 4.70 -2.34 7.24
CA VAL A 16 5.85 -1.45 7.04
C VAL A 16 6.52 -1.27 8.40
N GLN A 17 7.82 -1.57 8.47
CA GLN A 17 8.56 -1.59 9.73
C GLN A 17 7.86 -2.41 10.83
N GLY A 18 7.25 -3.54 10.43
CA GLY A 18 6.50 -4.42 11.34
C GLY A 18 5.09 -3.94 11.72
N LYS A 19 4.71 -2.70 11.41
CA LYS A 19 3.37 -2.16 11.69
C LYS A 19 2.39 -2.55 10.58
N LYS A 20 1.20 -3.02 10.96
CA LYS A 20 0.13 -3.35 10.00
C LYS A 20 -0.37 -2.08 9.31
N VAL A 21 -0.50 -2.16 7.99
CA VAL A 21 -1.03 -1.08 7.16
C VAL A 21 -2.52 -1.30 6.92
N LYS A 22 -3.31 -0.22 6.99
CA LYS A 22 -4.75 -0.27 6.77
C LYS A 22 -5.05 -0.61 5.31
N LYS A 23 -5.90 -1.61 5.09
CA LYS A 23 -6.43 -1.92 3.77
C LYS A 23 -7.56 -0.95 3.42
N VAL A 24 -7.55 -0.41 2.21
CA VAL A 24 -8.61 0.43 1.65
C VAL A 24 -9.02 -0.10 0.27
N LYS A 25 -10.13 0.43 -0.27
CA LYS A 25 -10.50 0.15 -1.67
C LYS A 25 -9.53 0.85 -2.63
N PRO A 26 -9.28 0.33 -3.84
CA PRO A 26 -8.37 0.94 -4.80
C PRO A 26 -8.69 2.41 -5.11
N GLU A 27 -9.97 2.77 -5.23
CA GLU A 27 -10.39 4.14 -5.58
C GLU A 27 -9.90 5.15 -4.53
N ARG A 28 -10.07 4.81 -3.24
CA ARG A 28 -9.59 5.62 -2.11
C ARG A 28 -8.07 5.75 -2.05
N LEU A 29 -7.32 4.77 -2.57
CA LEU A 29 -5.85 4.82 -2.61
C LEU A 29 -5.34 5.69 -3.75
N GLU A 30 -6.14 5.92 -4.80
CA GLU A 30 -5.78 6.80 -5.93
C GLU A 30 -6.31 8.24 -5.72
N GLU A 31 -7.32 8.44 -4.86
CA GLU A 31 -7.73 9.77 -4.40
C GLU A 31 -6.55 10.51 -3.76
N ASN A 32 -6.11 11.61 -4.36
CA ASN A 32 -5.16 12.57 -3.78
C ASN A 32 -5.97 13.65 -3.07
N PRO A 33 -6.18 13.58 -1.74
CA PRO A 33 -6.35 14.80 -0.99
C PRO A 33 -4.98 15.47 -1.00
N ASP A 34 -4.86 16.66 -1.57
CA ASP A 34 -3.61 17.43 -1.65
C ASP A 34 -2.95 17.69 -0.26
N ASP A 35 -3.59 17.26 0.84
CA ASP A 35 -3.11 17.33 2.23
C ASP A 35 -2.66 16.00 2.87
N ASP A 36 -2.98 14.82 2.32
CA ASP A 36 -2.67 13.54 3.01
C ASP A 36 -1.34 12.93 2.54
N THR A 37 -0.26 13.64 2.87
CA THR A 37 1.11 13.19 2.63
C THR A 37 1.58 12.12 3.62
N GLU A 38 0.86 11.93 4.72
CA GLU A 38 1.27 11.12 5.87
C GLU A 38 0.61 9.74 5.94
N SER A 39 -0.52 9.53 5.26
CA SER A 39 -1.23 8.26 5.30
C SER A 39 -0.45 7.09 4.72
N MET A 40 -0.51 5.97 5.44
CA MET A 40 -0.01 4.68 5.00
C MET A 40 -1.19 3.72 4.81
N VAL A 41 -1.49 3.41 3.56
CA VAL A 41 -2.63 2.58 3.18
C VAL A 41 -2.26 1.65 2.03
N TRP A 42 -2.90 0.49 1.96
CA TRP A 42 -2.72 -0.43 0.84
C TRP A 42 -4.05 -0.89 0.25
N SER A 43 -4.03 -1.28 -1.02
CA SER A 43 -5.18 -1.82 -1.74
C SER A 43 -4.78 -3.05 -2.55
N TRP A 44 -5.78 -3.84 -2.93
CA TRP A 44 -5.63 -4.97 -3.84
C TRP A 44 -6.65 -4.84 -4.95
N ASP A 45 -6.17 -4.81 -6.18
CA ASP A 45 -7.00 -4.93 -7.37
C ASP A 45 -6.97 -6.38 -7.88
N LYS A 46 -8.13 -7.04 -7.80
CA LYS A 46 -8.30 -8.43 -8.22
C LYS A 46 -8.25 -8.59 -9.74
N ALA A 47 -8.68 -7.60 -10.51
CA ALA A 47 -8.73 -7.69 -11.96
C ALA A 47 -7.33 -7.65 -12.57
N THR A 48 -6.46 -6.80 -12.02
CA THR A 48 -5.09 -6.61 -12.52
C THR A 48 -4.04 -7.40 -11.75
N GLY A 49 -4.36 -7.91 -10.56
CA GLY A 49 -3.40 -8.58 -9.69
C GLY A 49 -2.39 -7.62 -9.04
N ILE A 50 -2.75 -6.33 -8.92
CA ILE A 50 -1.86 -5.30 -8.38
C ILE A 50 -2.17 -5.06 -6.90
N CYS A 51 -1.14 -5.16 -6.06
CA CYS A 51 -1.12 -4.66 -4.70
C CYS A 51 -0.47 -3.27 -4.70
N SER A 52 -1.24 -2.24 -4.38
CA SER A 52 -0.74 -0.87 -4.27
C SER A 52 -0.53 -0.51 -2.80
N LEU A 53 0.60 0.12 -2.48
CA LEU A 53 0.90 0.67 -1.15
C LEU A 53 1.25 2.15 -1.29
N ARG A 54 0.45 3.01 -0.68
CA ARG A 54 0.77 4.43 -0.48
C ARG A 54 1.52 4.57 0.84
N MET A 55 2.65 5.27 0.81
CA MET A 55 3.39 5.66 2.01
C MET A 55 4.07 7.03 1.82
N PRO A 56 4.25 7.80 2.91
CA PRO A 56 5.04 9.03 2.89
C PRO A 56 6.46 8.77 2.39
N ASP A 57 7.03 9.75 1.69
CA ASP A 57 8.48 9.80 1.53
C ASP A 57 9.09 10.47 2.75
N ARG A 58 9.94 9.76 3.48
CA ARG A 58 10.70 10.35 4.59
C ARG A 58 12.20 10.37 4.31
N GLY A 59 12.65 9.88 3.14
CA GLY A 59 14.07 9.72 2.86
C GLY A 59 14.78 8.70 3.76
N GLU A 60 14.03 7.85 4.46
CA GLU A 60 14.54 6.84 5.39
C GLU A 60 14.33 5.41 4.85
N GLU A 61 15.18 4.48 5.28
CA GLU A 61 14.99 3.06 4.96
C GLU A 61 13.67 2.54 5.52
N SER A 62 12.90 1.84 4.68
CA SER A 62 11.63 1.24 5.04
C SER A 62 11.53 -0.22 4.60
N ARG A 63 11.36 -1.13 5.55
CA ARG A 63 11.09 -2.54 5.24
C ARG A 63 9.59 -2.79 5.05
N ILE A 64 9.20 -3.11 3.82
CA ILE A 64 7.85 -3.55 3.45
C ILE A 64 7.78 -5.09 3.52
N SER A 65 6.73 -5.66 4.10
CA SER A 65 6.51 -7.11 4.10
C SER A 65 5.07 -7.46 3.72
N LEU A 66 4.93 -8.45 2.84
CA LEU A 66 3.64 -8.98 2.38
C LEU A 66 3.42 -10.36 2.99
N ARG A 67 2.23 -10.58 3.54
CA ARG A 67 1.76 -11.92 3.93
C ARG A 67 0.85 -12.45 2.83
N LEU A 68 1.23 -13.52 2.14
CA LEU A 68 0.44 -14.17 1.09
C LEU A 68 -0.50 -15.26 1.64
#